data_AF-A0A6B2RNV0-F1
#
_entry.id   AF-A0A6B2RNV0-F1
#
_cell.length_a   1.000
_cell.length_b   1.000
_cell.length_c   1.000
_cell.angle_alpha   90.00
_cell.angle_beta   90.00
_cell.angle_gamma   90.00
#
_symmetry.space_group_name_H-M   'P 1'
#
loop_
_entity.id
_entity.type
_entity.pdbx_description
1 polymer ?
#
loop_
_entity_poly.entity_id
_entity_poly.type
_entity_poly.pdbx_seq_one_letter_code
_entity_poly.pdbx_strand_id
1 'polypeptide(L)'
;MSDLAKDAVSMAKAASGLRGARHHTVKPLQDFKAASHDLSALGALGSLLKATGDIREGMHTLSGLTASLHEEWGQEAKLLGEVSDAFDLLDVLLGAAARAKKG
;
A
#
# COMPACT_ATOMS: atom_id res chain seq x y z
N MET A 1 -12.06 -19.21 -20.22
CA MET A 1 -11.27 -18.99 -19.00
C MET A 1 -12.11 -19.48 -17.84
N SER A 2 -11.56 -20.34 -16.98
CA SER A 2 -12.18 -20.68 -15.70
C SER A 2 -12.39 -19.41 -14.87
N ASP A 3 -13.32 -19.44 -13.92
CA ASP A 3 -13.53 -18.29 -13.04
C ASP A 3 -12.28 -17.99 -12.18
N LEU A 4 -11.48 -19.01 -11.86
CA LEU A 4 -10.17 -18.90 -11.21
C LEU A 4 -9.19 -18.02 -11.98
N ALA A 5 -9.09 -18.15 -13.30
CA ALA A 5 -8.20 -17.31 -14.11
C ALA A 5 -8.62 -15.83 -14.13
N LYS A 6 -9.93 -15.55 -14.05
CA LYS A 6 -10.43 -14.16 -13.93
C LYS A 6 -10.14 -13.58 -12.56
N ASP A 7 -10.26 -14.40 -11.52
CA ASP A 7 -9.97 -14.01 -10.15
C ASP A 7 -8.46 -13.73 -9.97
N ALA A 8 -7.60 -14.57 -10.54
CA ALA A 8 -6.15 -14.36 -10.56
C ALA A 8 -5.77 -13.01 -11.19
N VAL A 9 -6.32 -12.70 -12.37
CA VAL A 9 -6.09 -11.39 -13.05
C VAL A 9 -6.59 -10.22 -12.20
N SER A 10 -7.74 -10.38 -11.53
CA SER A 10 -8.31 -9.34 -10.67
C SER A 10 -7.45 -9.07 -9.44
N MET A 11 -6.93 -10.14 -8.79
CA MET A 11 -6.00 -10.06 -7.66
C MET A 11 -4.68 -9.40 -8.06
N ALA A 12 -4.10 -9.79 -9.21
CA ALA A 12 -2.88 -9.17 -9.74
C ALA A 12 -3.07 -7.66 -10.01
N LYS A 13 -4.23 -7.27 -10.55
CA LYS A 13 -4.57 -5.86 -10.78
C LYS A 13 -4.71 -5.08 -9.47
N ALA A 14 -5.36 -5.66 -8.46
CA ALA A 14 -5.47 -5.06 -7.14
C ALA A 14 -4.09 -4.87 -6.47
N ALA A 15 -3.22 -5.88 -6.53
CA ALA A 15 -1.85 -5.80 -6.06
C ALA A 15 -1.05 -4.67 -6.76
N SER A 16 -1.21 -4.54 -8.08
CA SER A 16 -0.59 -3.44 -8.83
C SER A 16 -1.13 -2.07 -8.40
N GLY A 17 -2.43 -1.96 -8.14
CA GLY A 17 -3.05 -0.72 -7.66
C GLY A 17 -2.49 -0.28 -6.31
N LEU A 18 -2.38 -1.22 -5.36
CA LEU A 18 -1.81 -0.96 -4.03
C LEU A 18 -0.32 -0.57 -4.10
N ARG A 19 0.47 -1.21 -4.97
CA ARG A 19 1.85 -0.78 -5.25
C ARG A 19 1.91 0.65 -5.81
N GLY A 20 1.00 0.99 -6.72
CA GLY A 20 0.88 2.35 -7.24
C GLY A 20 0.55 3.38 -6.13
N ALA A 21 -0.43 3.07 -5.28
CA ALA A 21 -0.79 3.93 -4.15
C ALA A 21 0.41 4.19 -3.21
N ARG A 22 1.21 3.16 -2.91
CA ARG A 22 2.47 3.32 -2.17
C ARG A 22 3.44 4.28 -2.83
N HIS A 23 3.65 4.17 -4.14
CA HIS A 23 4.56 5.08 -4.86
C HIS A 23 4.06 6.53 -4.82
N HIS A 24 2.75 6.74 -4.87
CA HIS A 24 2.16 8.08 -4.80
C HIS A 24 2.23 8.72 -3.41
N THR A 25 2.34 7.95 -2.33
CA THR A 25 2.39 8.50 -0.95
C THR A 25 3.80 8.73 -0.42
N VAL A 26 4.84 8.08 -0.97
CA VAL A 26 6.23 8.19 -0.48
C VAL A 26 6.75 9.63 -0.53
N LYS A 27 6.67 10.29 -1.69
CA LYS A 27 7.20 11.64 -1.86
C LYS A 27 6.43 12.69 -1.04
N PRO A 28 5.08 12.72 -1.08
CA PRO A 28 4.31 13.61 -0.19
C PRO A 28 4.63 13.40 1.30
N LEU A 29 4.85 12.15 1.75
CA LEU A 29 5.22 11.87 3.13
C LEU A 29 6.62 12.42 3.49
N GLN A 30 7.58 12.35 2.58
CA GLN A 30 8.92 12.93 2.76
C GLN A 30 8.84 14.45 2.83
N ASP A 31 8.14 15.08 1.88
CA ASP A 31 7.96 16.53 1.81
C ASP A 31 7.24 17.06 3.07
N PHE A 32 6.24 16.32 3.55
CA PHE A 32 5.50 16.66 4.77
C PHE A 32 6.36 16.56 6.04
N LYS A 33 7.23 15.54 6.14
CA LYS A 33 8.20 15.42 7.24
C LYS A 33 9.20 16.58 7.24
N ALA A 34 9.69 16.99 6.06
CA ALA A 34 10.60 18.12 5.94
C ALA A 34 9.93 19.43 6.40
N ALA A 35 8.70 19.70 5.96
CA ALA A 35 7.94 20.87 6.41
C ALA A 35 7.67 20.88 7.93
N SER A 36 7.44 19.70 8.54
CA SER A 36 7.27 19.58 9.99
C SER A 36 8.55 19.95 10.76
N HIS A 37 9.71 19.59 10.21
CA HIS A 37 11.01 19.94 10.77
C HIS A 37 11.26 21.46 10.72
N ASP A 38 10.89 22.12 9.62
CA ASP A 38 11.04 23.58 9.48
C ASP A 38 10.14 24.36 10.46
N LEU A 39 8.91 23.88 10.70
CA LEU A 39 8.04 24.39 11.77
C LEU A 39 8.66 24.23 13.15
N SER A 40 9.51 23.21 13.35
CA SER A 40 10.27 23.08 14.60
C SER A 40 11.31 24.17 14.79
N ALA A 41 11.87 24.71 13.71
CA ALA A 41 12.89 25.74 13.76
C ALA A 41 12.33 27.16 14.04
N LEU A 42 11.05 27.40 13.76
CA LEU A 42 10.40 28.73 13.81
C LEU A 42 9.88 29.17 15.20
N GLY A 43 10.08 28.39 16.26
CA GLY A 43 9.38 28.49 17.55
C GLY A 43 9.66 29.72 18.46
N ALA A 44 9.86 30.94 17.96
CA ALA A 44 10.31 32.07 18.78
C ALA A 44 9.21 32.99 19.37
N LEU A 45 7.91 32.73 19.24
CA LEU A 45 6.84 33.62 19.74
C LEU A 45 5.73 32.85 20.50
N GLY A 46 5.41 33.23 21.74
CA GLY A 46 4.63 32.44 22.72
C GLY A 46 3.24 31.90 22.35
N SER A 47 2.40 32.65 21.62
CA SER A 47 1.09 32.16 21.13
C SER A 47 1.23 31.32 19.85
N LEU A 48 2.19 31.70 19.00
CA LEU A 48 2.65 30.93 17.85
C LEU A 48 3.26 29.59 18.29
N LEU A 49 3.90 29.51 19.46
CA LEU A 49 4.52 28.30 20.00
C LEU A 49 3.52 27.19 20.28
N LYS A 50 2.38 27.52 20.92
CA LYS A 50 1.33 26.52 21.20
C LYS A 50 0.68 26.02 19.91
N ALA A 51 0.28 26.94 19.02
CA ALA A 51 -0.28 26.57 17.72
C ALA A 51 0.69 25.76 16.86
N THR A 52 1.98 26.13 16.86
CA THR A 52 3.04 25.39 16.14
C THR A 52 3.28 24.01 16.76
N GLY A 53 3.17 23.89 18.09
CA GLY A 53 3.24 22.61 18.80
C GLY A 53 2.11 21.66 18.42
N ASP A 54 0.87 22.14 18.49
CA ASP A 54 -0.33 21.35 18.15
C ASP A 54 -0.30 20.93 16.66
N ILE A 55 0.10 21.84 15.77
CA ILE A 55 0.29 21.54 14.34
C ILE A 55 1.37 20.46 14.15
N ARG A 56 2.50 20.56 14.86
CA ARG A 56 3.59 19.58 14.76
C ARG A 56 3.15 18.19 15.21
N GLU A 57 2.42 18.10 16.32
CA GLU A 57 1.89 16.83 16.82
C GLU A 57 0.90 16.20 15.82
N GLY A 58 0.02 17.01 15.25
CA GLY A 58 -0.88 16.58 14.18
C GLY A 58 -0.13 16.07 12.94
N MET A 59 0.92 16.79 12.53
CA MET A 59 1.78 16.37 11.42
C MET A 59 2.52 15.06 11.73
N HIS A 60 3.04 14.91 12.95
CA HIS A 60 3.69 13.67 13.35
C HIS A 60 2.72 12.47 13.29
N THR A 61 1.51 12.65 13.80
CA THR A 61 0.45 11.63 13.78
C THR A 61 0.06 11.24 12.36
N LEU A 62 -0.21 12.22 11.49
CA LEU A 62 -0.58 11.98 10.08
C LEU A 62 0.55 11.29 9.31
N SER A 63 1.80 11.68 9.59
CA SER A 63 2.97 11.03 9.00
C SER A 63 3.10 9.58 9.48
N GLY A 64 2.82 9.30 10.75
CA GLY A 64 2.82 7.94 11.29
C GLY A 64 1.76 7.07 10.63
N LEU A 65 0.52 7.56 10.58
CA LEU A 65 -0.59 6.86 9.94
C LEU A 65 -0.30 6.56 8.46
N THR A 66 0.21 7.54 7.72
CA THR A 66 0.56 7.37 6.30
C THR A 66 1.67 6.34 6.10
N ALA A 67 2.65 6.27 6.99
CA ALA A 67 3.71 5.27 6.96
C ALA A 67 3.16 3.86 7.23
N SER A 68 2.25 3.71 8.20
CA SER A 68 1.57 2.43 8.47
C SER A 68 0.73 1.97 7.29
N LEU A 69 -0.07 2.86 6.69
CA LEU A 69 -0.85 2.55 5.48
C LEU A 69 0.05 2.12 4.31
N HIS A 70 1.20 2.79 4.15
CA HIS A 70 2.17 2.41 3.13
C HIS A 70 2.71 0.98 3.35
N GLU A 71 2.94 0.58 4.60
CA GLU A 71 3.37 -0.79 4.92
C GLU A 71 2.25 -1.80 4.68
N GLU A 72 1.03 -1.52 5.16
CA GLU A 72 -0.15 -2.37 4.98
C GLU A 72 -0.45 -2.62 3.50
N TRP A 73 -0.47 -1.58 2.66
CA TRP A 73 -0.62 -1.74 1.21
C TRP A 73 0.48 -2.58 0.58
N GLY A 74 1.69 -2.56 1.15
CA GLY A 74 2.81 -3.36 0.68
C GLY A 74 2.60 -4.84 0.97
N GLN A 75 2.19 -5.16 2.19
CA GLN A 75 1.87 -6.51 2.63
C GLN A 75 0.66 -7.07 1.87
N GLU A 76 -0.40 -6.29 1.73
CA GLU A 76 -1.61 -6.69 1.02
C GLU A 76 -1.34 -6.88 -0.48
N ALA A 77 -0.55 -6.00 -1.11
CA ALA A 77 -0.13 -6.21 -2.50
C ALA A 77 0.69 -7.49 -2.69
N LYS A 78 1.53 -7.85 -1.72
CA LYS A 78 2.30 -9.09 -1.75
C LYS A 78 1.37 -10.30 -1.63
N LEU A 79 0.47 -10.30 -0.65
CA LEU A 79 -0.49 -11.38 -0.42
C LEU A 79 -1.40 -11.60 -1.64
N LEU A 80 -1.93 -10.54 -2.22
CA LEU A 80 -2.75 -10.61 -3.43
C LEU A 80 -1.97 -11.16 -4.64
N GLY A 81 -0.68 -10.86 -4.74
CA GLY A 81 0.20 -11.47 -5.74
C GLY A 81 0.35 -12.98 -5.53
N GLU A 82 0.63 -13.41 -4.30
CA GLU A 82 0.78 -14.83 -3.95
C GLU A 82 -0.52 -15.63 -4.19
N VAL A 83 -1.69 -15.04 -3.88
CA VAL A 83 -3.00 -15.65 -4.17
C VAL A 83 -3.25 -15.77 -5.67
N SER A 84 -2.87 -14.75 -6.44
CA SER A 84 -2.96 -14.77 -7.91
C SER A 84 -2.13 -15.93 -8.49
N ASP A 85 -0.86 -16.05 -8.08
CA ASP A 85 0.04 -17.11 -8.54
C ASP A 85 -0.51 -18.51 -8.18
N ALA A 86 -1.10 -18.65 -6.99
CA ALA A 86 -1.73 -19.90 -6.56
C ALA A 86 -2.95 -20.28 -7.41
N PHE A 87 -3.77 -19.30 -7.79
CA PHE A 87 -4.95 -19.55 -8.64
C PHE A 87 -4.54 -19.93 -10.07
N ASP A 88 -3.51 -19.30 -10.63
CA ASP A 88 -2.95 -19.68 -11.93
C ASP A 88 -2.42 -21.13 -11.91
N LEU A 89 -1.72 -21.52 -10.83
CA LEU A 89 -1.25 -22.90 -10.67
C LEU A 89 -2.42 -23.89 -10.57
N LEU A 90 -3.47 -23.57 -9.81
CA LEU A 90 -4.66 -24.42 -9.70
C LEU A 90 -5.36 -24.59 -11.05
N ASP A 91 -5.47 -23.54 -11.86
CA ASP A 91 -6.08 -23.63 -13.19
C ASP A 91 -5.29 -24.58 -14.11
N VAL A 92 -3.96 -24.49 -14.09
CA VAL A 92 -3.08 -25.41 -14.85
C VAL A 92 -3.28 -26.86 -14.42
N LEU A 93 -3.31 -27.13 -13.11
CA LEU A 93 -3.49 -28.47 -12.57
C LEU A 93 -4.87 -29.05 -12.90
N LEU A 94 -5.94 -28.24 -12.77
CA LEU A 94 -7.30 -28.65 -13.14
C LEU A 94 -7.41 -28.94 -14.64
N GLY A 95 -6.80 -28.11 -15.48
CA GLY A 95 -6.73 -28.33 -16.92
C GLY A 95 -5.97 -29.60 -17.30
N ALA A 96 -4.86 -29.90 -16.62
CA ALA A 96 -4.11 -31.13 -16.82
C ALA A 96 -4.92 -32.38 -16.39
N ALA A 97 -5.55 -32.34 -15.21
CA ALA A 97 -6.39 -33.41 -14.70
C ALA A 97 -7.60 -33.70 -15.61
N ALA A 98 -8.24 -32.65 -16.15
CA ALA A 98 -9.35 -32.81 -17.08
C ALA A 98 -8.94 -33.46 -18.41
N ARG A 99 -7.72 -33.19 -18.90
CA ARG A 99 -7.17 -33.85 -20.10
C ARG A 99 -6.83 -35.32 -19.82
N ALA A 100 -6.22 -35.61 -18.68
CA ALA A 100 -5.90 -36.97 -18.27
C ALA A 100 -7.13 -37.88 -18.09
N LYS A 101 -8.31 -37.31 -17.78
CA LYS A 101 -9.57 -38.06 -17.69
C LYS A 101 -10.24 -38.33 -19.04
N LYS A 102 -9.84 -37.63 -20.11
CA LYS A 102 -10.44 -37.72 -21.45
C LYS A 102 -9.61 -38.54 -22.44
N GLY A 103 -8.36 -38.87 -22.12
CA GLY A 103 -7.52 -39.84 -22.81
C GLY A 103 -7.47 -41.14 -22.06
#